data_AF-M7BU13-F1
#
_entry.id   AF-M7BU13-F1
#
_cell.length_a   1.000
_cell.length_b   1.000
_cell.length_c   1.000
_cell.angle_alpha   90.00
_cell.angle_beta   90.00
_cell.angle_gamma   90.00
#
_symmetry.space_group_name_H-M   'P 1'
#
loop_
_entity.id
_entity.type
_entity.pdbx_description
1 polymer ?
#
loop_
_entity_poly.entity_id
_entity_poly.type
_entity_poly.pdbx_seq_one_letter_code
_entity_poly.pdbx_strand_id
1 'polypeptide(L)'
;MGTSLHATLGLVLVCCLWGAWAQTKIEVTNGGIWGSWGEEETCPDKSFAIGFSLKVELPQLSGDDTALNGIRLLCSDGRTIQSDVGP
;
A
#
# COMPACT_ATOMS: atom_id res chain seq x y z
N MET A 1 13.56 -14.28 -45.51
CA MET A 1 12.42 -14.13 -44.57
C MET A 1 12.74 -14.82 -43.24
N GLY A 2 13.78 -14.39 -42.51
CA GLY A 2 14.28 -15.16 -41.34
C GLY A 2 14.90 -14.34 -40.20
N THR A 3 15.08 -13.03 -40.38
CA THR A 3 15.62 -12.13 -39.36
C THR A 3 14.54 -11.56 -38.43
N SER A 4 13.26 -11.74 -38.77
CA SER A 4 12.12 -11.15 -38.04
C SER A 4 11.77 -11.90 -36.76
N LEU A 5 11.74 -13.25 -36.77
CA LEU A 5 11.37 -14.06 -35.59
C LEU A 5 12.36 -13.93 -34.41
N HIS A 6 13.65 -13.76 -34.71
CA HIS A 6 14.68 -13.60 -33.67
C HIS A 6 14.58 -12.22 -32.99
N ALA A 7 14.25 -11.18 -33.75
CA ALA A 7 14.08 -9.82 -33.21
C ALA A 7 12.81 -9.72 -32.34
N THR A 8 11.71 -10.37 -32.73
CA THR A 8 10.46 -10.37 -31.95
C THR A 8 10.59 -11.15 -30.64
N LEU A 9 11.27 -12.30 -30.64
CA LEU A 9 11.50 -13.08 -29.42
C LEU A 9 12.37 -12.31 -28.41
N GLY A 10 13.40 -11.61 -28.90
CA GLY A 10 14.25 -10.74 -28.09
C GLY A 10 13.51 -9.55 -27.46
N LEU A 11 12.63 -8.88 -28.22
CA LEU A 11 11.84 -7.75 -27.73
C LEU A 11 10.81 -8.16 -26.66
N VAL A 12 10.19 -9.34 -26.82
CA VAL A 12 9.24 -9.88 -25.82
C VAL A 12 9.96 -10.29 -24.54
N LEU A 13 11.12 -10.95 -24.63
CA LEU A 13 11.94 -11.30 -23.47
C LEU A 13 12.39 -10.05 -22.69
N VAL A 14 12.79 -8.99 -23.37
CA VAL A 14 13.16 -7.72 -22.71
C VAL A 14 11.95 -7.08 -22.02
N CYS A 15 10.78 -7.06 -22.65
CA CYS A 15 9.56 -6.51 -22.05
C CYS A 15 9.07 -7.31 -20.83
N CYS A 16 9.14 -8.64 -20.91
CA CYS A 16 8.70 -9.54 -19.84
C CYS A 16 9.72 -9.72 -18.70
N LEU A 17 11.00 -9.38 -18.91
CA LEU A 17 12.06 -9.50 -17.90
C LEU A 17 12.50 -8.14 -17.31
N TRP A 18 12.21 -7.00 -17.95
CA TRP A 18 12.41 -5.68 -17.33
C TRP A 18 11.16 -5.08 -16.69
N GLY A 19 10.00 -5.70 -16.86
CA GLY A 19 8.74 -5.31 -16.23
C GLY A 19 8.54 -5.87 -14.81
N ALA A 20 9.61 -6.21 -14.08
CA ALA A 20 9.46 -6.49 -12.65
C ALA A 20 9.20 -5.17 -11.93
N TRP A 21 7.92 -4.83 -11.79
CA TRP A 21 7.42 -3.74 -10.95
C TRP A 21 8.07 -3.88 -9.58
N ALA A 22 9.12 -3.08 -9.32
CA ALA A 22 9.75 -3.05 -8.02
C ALA A 22 8.78 -2.38 -7.05
N GLN A 23 7.99 -3.18 -6.33
CA GLN A 23 7.18 -2.69 -5.23
C GLN A 23 8.14 -2.17 -4.16
N THR A 24 8.20 -0.84 -4.01
CA THR A 24 9.02 -0.21 -2.98
C THR A 24 8.13 0.01 -1.77
N LYS A 25 8.23 -0.89 -0.79
CA LYS A 25 7.52 -0.76 0.49
C LYS A 25 8.32 0.17 1.42
N ILE A 26 7.63 1.14 2.01
CA ILE A 26 8.20 2.02 3.04
C ILE A 26 7.80 1.44 4.40
N GLU A 27 8.79 1.19 5.26
CA GLU A 27 8.59 0.65 6.61
C GLU A 27 9.38 1.46 7.63
N VAL A 28 8.99 1.37 8.90
CA VAL A 28 9.67 2.00 10.03
C VAL A 28 10.13 0.92 11.03
N THR A 29 11.22 1.19 11.75
CA THR A 29 11.84 0.20 12.65
C THR A 29 11.24 0.17 14.06
N ASN A 30 10.34 1.10 14.38
CA ASN A 30 9.76 1.28 15.72
C ASN A 30 8.32 0.74 15.85
N GLY A 31 7.84 -0.07 14.90
CA GLY A 31 6.56 -0.76 15.01
C GLY A 31 6.57 -1.84 16.09
N GLY A 32 5.43 -2.09 16.73
CA GLY A 32 5.27 -3.18 17.70
C GLY A 32 5.38 -4.56 17.03
N ILE A 33 5.80 -5.57 17.79
CA ILE A 33 5.97 -6.95 17.30
C ILE A 33 4.69 -7.81 17.39
N TRP A 34 3.66 -7.28 18.04
CA TRP A 34 2.41 -7.99 18.32
C TRP A 34 1.34 -7.57 17.31
N GLY A 35 0.39 -8.47 17.07
CA GLY A 35 -0.70 -8.30 16.11
C GLY A 35 -0.46 -9.08 14.81
N SER A 36 -1.41 -8.97 13.91
CA SER A 36 -1.38 -9.59 12.59
C SER A 36 -1.54 -8.52 11.53
N TRP A 37 -0.90 -8.69 10.38
CA TRP A 37 -1.15 -7.85 9.22
C TRP A 37 -2.54 -8.16 8.65
N GLY A 38 -3.33 -7.11 8.36
CA GLY A 38 -4.56 -7.23 7.58
C GLY A 38 -4.28 -7.33 6.08
N GLU A 39 -5.34 -7.40 5.29
CA GLU A 39 -5.26 -7.39 3.82
C GLU A 39 -4.67 -6.06 3.32
N GLU A 40 -3.83 -6.12 2.28
CA GLU A 40 -3.26 -4.92 1.69
C GLU A 40 -4.31 -4.20 0.83
N GLU A 41 -4.50 -2.92 1.10
CA GLU A 41 -5.38 -2.06 0.32
C GLU A 41 -4.56 -1.10 -0.53
N THR A 42 -4.94 -0.96 -1.79
CA THR A 42 -4.25 -0.09 -2.74
C THR A 42 -5.21 0.96 -3.28
N CYS A 43 -4.70 2.19 -3.44
CA CYS A 43 -5.47 3.19 -4.15
C CYS A 43 -5.75 2.67 -5.57
N PRO A 44 -6.96 2.86 -6.09
CA PRO A 44 -7.35 2.38 -7.40
C PRO A 44 -6.40 2.78 -8.52
N ASP A 45 -6.44 2.04 -9.64
CA ASP A 45 -5.58 2.30 -10.79
C ASP A 45 -5.53 3.78 -11.18
N LYS A 46 -4.30 4.28 -11.38
CA LYS A 46 -3.99 5.68 -11.72
C LYS A 46 -4.34 6.70 -10.64
N SER A 47 -4.54 6.26 -9.40
CA SER A 47 -4.67 7.13 -8.22
C SER A 47 -3.61 6.79 -7.17
N PHE A 48 -3.34 7.74 -6.27
CA PHE A 48 -2.37 7.58 -5.20
C PHE A 48 -2.89 8.24 -3.91
N ALA A 49 -2.35 7.84 -2.76
CA ALA A 49 -2.73 8.43 -1.49
C ALA A 49 -2.29 9.89 -1.43
N ILE A 50 -3.22 10.79 -1.06
CA ILE A 50 -3.01 12.24 -0.94
C ILE A 50 -3.29 12.78 0.46
N GLY A 51 -3.81 11.95 1.35
CA GLY A 51 -4.12 12.33 2.72
C GLY A 51 -4.46 11.12 3.58
N PHE A 52 -4.60 11.35 4.88
CA PHE A 52 -4.97 10.30 5.82
C PHE A 52 -5.81 10.86 6.97
N SER A 53 -6.53 9.96 7.64
CA SER A 53 -7.22 10.23 8.89
C SER A 53 -7.01 9.05 9.85
N LEU A 54 -7.00 9.35 11.15
CA LEU A 54 -6.72 8.38 12.19
C LEU A 54 -7.99 8.04 12.97
N LYS A 55 -8.13 6.77 13.35
CA LYS A 55 -9.06 6.36 14.41
C LYS A 55 -8.29 6.30 15.72
N VAL A 56 -8.63 7.18 16.63
CA VAL A 56 -8.05 7.29 17.97
C VAL A 56 -9.16 7.35 18.99
N GLU A 57 -8.87 6.96 20.22
CA GLU A 57 -9.80 7.10 21.33
C GLU A 57 -9.98 8.57 21.71
N LEU A 58 -11.14 8.89 22.30
CA LEU A 58 -11.34 10.20 22.92
C LEU A 58 -10.51 10.31 24.20
N PRO A 59 -10.03 11.52 24.57
CA PRO A 59 -9.26 11.70 25.79
C PRO A 59 -10.04 11.19 27.01
N GLN A 60 -9.49 10.24 27.75
CA GLN A 60 -10.17 9.64 28.90
C GLN A 60 -10.16 10.55 30.15
N LEU A 61 -9.47 11.70 30.10
CA LEU A 61 -9.18 12.64 31.21
C LEU A 61 -8.34 12.03 32.34
N SER A 62 -8.67 10.81 32.78
CA SER A 62 -7.94 10.01 33.76
C SER A 62 -7.73 8.58 33.23
N GLY A 63 -6.48 8.13 33.18
CA GLY A 63 -6.08 6.83 32.62
C GLY A 63 -5.10 7.00 31.46
N ASP A 64 -4.48 5.90 31.03
CA ASP A 64 -3.68 5.90 29.80
C ASP A 64 -4.63 5.82 28.60
N ASP A 65 -4.51 6.76 27.66
CA ASP A 65 -5.25 6.68 26.39
C ASP A 65 -4.72 5.48 25.58
N THR A 66 -5.62 4.80 24.86
CA THR A 66 -5.18 3.76 23.93
C THR A 66 -4.37 4.34 22.77
N ALA A 67 -3.62 3.48 22.08
CA ALA A 67 -2.89 3.86 20.87
C ALA A 67 -3.84 4.10 19.67
N LEU A 68 -3.26 4.38 18.51
CA LEU A 68 -3.99 4.45 17.24
C LEU A 68 -4.66 3.10 16.92
N ASN A 69 -5.95 3.13 16.60
CA ASN A 69 -6.76 1.95 16.27
C ASN A 69 -7.01 1.75 14.77
N GLY A 70 -6.70 2.74 13.92
CA GLY A 70 -6.79 2.56 12.47
C GLY A 70 -6.30 3.75 11.67
N ILE A 71 -5.88 3.48 10.44
CA ILE A 71 -5.48 4.48 9.45
C ILE A 71 -6.39 4.34 8.24
N ARG A 72 -6.99 5.45 7.82
CA ARG A 72 -7.71 5.54 6.54
C ARG A 72 -6.96 6.49 5.61
N LEU A 73 -6.63 6.02 4.42
CA LEU A 73 -5.99 6.84 3.39
C LEU A 73 -7.05 7.43 2.45
N LEU A 74 -6.85 8.67 2.03
CA LEU A 74 -7.60 9.35 0.98
C LEU A 74 -6.82 9.24 -0.33
N CYS A 75 -7.43 8.66 -1.35
CA CYS A 75 -6.88 8.57 -2.70
C CYS A 75 -7.18 9.83 -3.51
N SER A 76 -6.34 10.13 -4.50
CA SER A 76 -6.44 11.30 -5.36
C SER A 76 -7.73 11.37 -6.20
N ASP A 77 -8.43 10.24 -6.35
CA ASP A 77 -9.71 10.14 -7.04
C ASP A 77 -10.93 10.31 -6.09
N GLY A 78 -10.67 10.64 -4.82
CA GLY A 78 -11.68 10.87 -3.80
C GLY A 78 -12.15 9.62 -3.05
N ARG A 79 -11.70 8.42 -3.42
CA ARG A 79 -11.99 7.19 -2.64
C ARG A 79 -11.14 7.12 -1.38
N THR A 80 -11.61 6.32 -0.42
CA THR A 80 -10.86 6.03 0.80
C THR A 80 -10.63 4.55 0.96
N ILE A 81 -9.44 4.18 1.43
CA ILE A 81 -9.04 2.81 1.69
C ILE A 81 -8.57 2.65 3.14
N GLN A 82 -8.76 1.47 3.71
CA GLN A 82 -8.33 1.11 5.06
C GLN A 82 -8.19 -0.42 5.13
N SER A 83 -7.10 -0.89 5.74
CA SER A 83 -6.86 -2.32 5.98
C SER A 83 -7.59 -2.73 7.26
N ASP A 84 -6.90 -3.39 8.20
CA ASP A 84 -7.45 -3.71 9.52
C ASP A 84 -7.70 -2.44 10.35
N VAL A 85 -8.85 -2.41 11.04
CA VAL A 85 -9.27 -1.30 11.90
C VAL A 85 -9.78 -1.88 13.20
N GLY A 86 -9.14 -1.51 14.30
CA GLY A 86 -9.50 -1.91 15.65
C GLY A 86 -10.89 -1.38 16.08
N PRO A 87 -11.42 -1.92 17.19
CA PRO A 87 -12.73 -1.55 17.73
C PRO A 87 -12.89 -0.05 18.00
#